data_AF-A0A1X0S6G7-F1
#
_entry.id   AF-A0A1X0S6G7-F1
#
_cell.length_a   1.000
_cell.length_b   1.000
_cell.length_c   1.000
_cell.angle_alpha   90.00
_cell.angle_beta   90.00
_cell.angle_gamma   90.00
#
_symmetry.space_group_name_H-M   'P 1'
#
loop_
_entity.id
_entity.type
_entity.pdbx_description
1 polymer ?
#
loop_
_entity_poly.entity_id
_entity_poly.type
_entity_poly.pdbx_seq_one_letter_code
_entity_poly.pdbx_strand_id
1 'polypeptide(L)'
;MSPENRSAFTIHDRTTPVVQNSTPATSMLDPEVIFSLALLGIWRSHWLFVFNGIPFVASPVTQNICRSISVAVQENCVKQGQAHRALPFFSID
;
A
#
# COMPACT_ATOMS: atom_id res chain seq x y z
N MET A 1 32.30 43.61 40.35
CA MET A 1 30.86 43.51 40.15
C MET A 1 30.61 42.70 38.88
N SER A 2 30.23 41.42 39.04
CA SER A 2 29.60 40.63 37.98
C SER A 2 28.10 40.94 37.99
N PRO A 3 27.41 40.92 36.84
CA PRO A 3 26.51 39.78 36.58
C PRO A 3 26.61 39.29 35.11
N GLU A 4 26.68 37.97 34.90
CA GLU A 4 25.58 37.09 34.45
C GLU A 4 25.55 36.82 32.95
N ASN A 5 26.34 35.81 32.58
CA ASN A 5 25.88 34.59 31.93
C ASN A 5 24.45 34.62 31.34
N ARG A 6 24.34 34.88 30.03
CA ARG A 6 23.26 34.32 29.21
C ARG A 6 23.84 33.75 27.93
N SER A 7 24.24 32.49 28.05
CA SER A 7 24.40 31.56 26.94
C SER A 7 23.07 31.52 26.17
N ALA A 8 23.00 32.24 25.04
CA ALA A 8 21.94 32.07 24.07
C ALA A 8 22.20 30.74 23.36
N PHE A 9 21.56 29.68 23.89
CA PHE A 9 21.44 28.40 23.22
C PHE A 9 20.54 28.61 22.00
N THR A 10 21.14 29.04 20.89
CA THR A 10 20.48 29.06 19.59
C THR A 10 20.21 27.61 19.21
N ILE A 11 18.98 27.15 19.46
CA ILE A 11 18.46 25.95 18.84
C ILE A 11 18.44 26.23 17.35
N HIS A 12 19.47 25.74 16.64
CA HIS A 12 19.34 25.49 15.23
C HIS A 12 18.24 24.43 15.11
N ASP A 13 17.02 24.91 14.90
CA ASP A 13 15.92 24.11 14.40
C ASP A 13 16.39 23.57 13.06
N ARG A 14 17.01 22.39 13.10
CA ARG A 14 17.35 21.60 11.94
C ARG A 14 16.05 20.97 11.45
N THR A 15 15.08 21.81 11.08
CA THR A 15 14.08 21.46 10.11
C THR A 15 14.82 21.39 8.78
N THR A 16 15.54 20.29 8.58
CA THR A 16 15.77 19.80 7.23
C THR A 16 14.40 19.78 6.56
N PRO A 17 14.19 20.49 5.44
CA PRO A 17 13.14 20.04 4.54
C PRO A 17 13.55 18.61 4.20
N VAL A 18 12.80 17.63 4.70
CA VAL A 18 12.70 16.36 4.02
C VAL A 18 12.27 16.77 2.63
N VAL A 19 13.23 16.83 1.71
CA VAL A 19 12.95 16.73 0.29
C VAL A 19 12.25 15.39 0.20
N GLN A 20 10.92 15.44 0.29
CA GLN A 20 10.07 14.43 -0.27
C GLN A 20 10.47 14.43 -1.74
N ASN A 21 11.47 13.60 -2.05
CA ASN A 21 11.67 13.10 -3.39
C ASN A 21 10.32 12.49 -3.72
N SER A 22 9.47 13.29 -4.38
CA SER A 22 8.24 12.86 -4.98
C SER A 22 8.62 12.02 -6.20
N THR A 23 9.28 10.90 -5.96
CA THR A 23 8.99 9.71 -6.73
C THR A 23 7.47 9.59 -6.70
N PRO A 24 6.79 9.52 -7.85
CA PRO A 24 5.37 9.22 -7.85
C PRO A 24 5.23 7.99 -6.97
N ALA A 25 4.41 8.08 -5.91
CA ALA A 25 4.08 6.93 -5.09
C ALA A 25 3.40 5.95 -6.04
N THR A 26 4.21 5.10 -6.68
CA THR A 26 3.70 3.91 -7.30
C THR A 26 3.09 3.17 -6.12
N SER A 27 1.76 3.09 -6.11
CA SER A 27 0.97 2.25 -5.23
C SER A 27 1.26 0.78 -5.51
N MET A 28 2.54 0.44 -5.57
CA MET A 28 3.07 -0.88 -5.84
C MET A 28 3.11 -1.59 -4.50
N LEU A 29 2.44 -2.74 -4.45
CA LEU A 29 2.58 -3.64 -3.32
C LEU A 29 4.03 -4.12 -3.22
N ASP A 30 4.46 -4.38 -1.98
CA ASP A 30 5.71 -5.07 -1.74
C ASP A 30 5.73 -6.39 -2.52
N PRO A 31 6.85 -6.73 -3.20
CA PRO A 31 6.96 -7.97 -3.97
C PRO A 31 6.61 -9.23 -3.16
N GLU A 32 6.89 -9.20 -1.85
CA GLU A 32 6.54 -10.27 -0.91
C GLU A 32 5.03 -10.49 -0.82
N VAL A 33 4.23 -9.43 -0.81
CA VAL A 33 2.76 -9.52 -0.79
C VAL A 33 2.25 -10.11 -2.09
N ILE A 34 2.79 -9.68 -3.23
CA ILE A 34 2.43 -10.22 -4.54
C ILE A 34 2.72 -11.72 -4.60
N PHE A 35 3.91 -12.14 -4.16
CA PHE A 35 4.32 -13.53 -4.13
C PHE A 35 3.45 -14.37 -3.20
N SER A 36 3.14 -13.84 -2.01
CA SER A 36 2.27 -14.50 -1.02
C SER A 36 0.86 -14.70 -1.55
N LEU A 37 0.29 -13.69 -2.21
CA LEU A 37 -1.04 -13.78 -2.85
C LEU A 37 -1.06 -14.80 -3.99
N ALA A 38 0.00 -14.85 -4.79
CA ALA A 38 0.11 -15.83 -5.87
C ALA A 38 0.18 -17.27 -5.33
N LEU A 39 1.05 -17.52 -4.35
CA LEU A 39 1.16 -18.82 -3.68
C LEU A 39 -0.16 -19.23 -3.03
N LEU A 40 -0.83 -18.31 -2.34
CA LEU A 40 -2.12 -18.59 -1.70
C LEU A 40 -3.20 -18.95 -2.73
N GLY A 41 -3.22 -18.26 -3.88
CA GLY A 41 -4.13 -18.58 -4.97
C GLY A 41 -3.91 -19.98 -5.54
N ILE A 42 -2.65 -20.32 -5.82
CA ILE A 42 -2.28 -21.67 -6.31
C ILE A 42 -2.63 -22.74 -5.27
N TRP A 43 -2.30 -22.49 -4.00
CA TRP A 43 -2.59 -23.41 -2.89
C TRP A 43 -4.09 -23.68 -2.75
N ARG A 44 -4.93 -22.64 -2.83
CA ARG A 44 -6.39 -22.80 -2.80
C ARG A 44 -6.90 -23.62 -3.98
N SER A 45 -6.40 -23.36 -5.18
CA SER A 45 -6.77 -24.11 -6.37
C SER A 45 -6.32 -25.57 -6.32
N HIS A 46 -5.15 -25.85 -5.71
CA HIS A 46 -4.69 -27.21 -5.44
C HIS A 46 -5.67 -27.96 -4.53
N TRP A 47 -6.10 -27.35 -3.43
CA TRP A 47 -7.07 -28.00 -2.52
C TRP A 47 -8.46 -28.17 -3.12
N LEU A 48 -8.90 -27.22 -3.96
CA LEU A 48 -10.15 -27.38 -4.72
C LEU A 48 -10.09 -28.58 -5.66
N PHE A 49 -8.94 -28.85 -6.27
CA PHE A 49 -8.72 -30.05 -7.05
C PHE A 49 -8.76 -31.31 -6.19
N VAL A 50 -8.00 -31.33 -5.09
CA VAL A 50 -7.88 -32.51 -4.20
C VAL A 50 -9.21 -32.89 -3.56
N PHE A 51 -9.98 -31.93 -3.05
CA PHE A 51 -11.18 -32.23 -2.26
C PHE A 51 -12.50 -32.08 -3.03
N ASN A 52 -12.55 -31.24 -4.07
CA ASN A 52 -13.80 -30.95 -4.79
C ASN A 52 -13.78 -31.45 -6.24
N GLY A 53 -12.68 -32.06 -6.69
CA GLY A 53 -12.54 -32.56 -8.06
C GLY A 53 -12.56 -31.46 -9.12
N ILE A 54 -12.39 -30.20 -8.74
CA ILE A 54 -12.40 -29.07 -9.69
C ILE A 54 -11.05 -29.04 -10.41
N PRO A 55 -11.00 -29.16 -11.75
CA PRO A 55 -9.74 -29.20 -12.48
C PRO A 55 -8.95 -27.89 -12.29
N PHE A 56 -7.63 -28.01 -12.15
CA PHE A 56 -6.75 -26.86 -12.14
C PHE A 56 -6.67 -26.25 -13.54
N VAL A 57 -7.24 -25.06 -13.72
CA VAL A 57 -7.16 -24.30 -14.97
C VAL A 57 -6.40 -23.01 -14.71
N ALA A 58 -5.25 -22.82 -15.36
CA ALA A 58 -4.36 -21.69 -15.05
C ALA A 58 -5.04 -20.31 -15.25
N SER A 59 -5.86 -20.16 -16.28
CA SER A 59 -6.54 -18.89 -16.60
C SER A 59 -7.38 -18.32 -15.44
N PRO A 60 -8.40 -19.03 -14.91
CA PRO A 60 -9.20 -18.52 -13.79
C PRO A 60 -8.39 -18.38 -12.49
N VAL A 61 -7.37 -19.22 -12.27
CA VAL A 61 -6.49 -19.11 -11.10
C VAL A 61 -5.68 -17.81 -11.16
N THR A 62 -5.03 -17.53 -12.28
CA THR A 62 -4.30 -16.28 -12.51
C THR A 62 -5.23 -15.08 -12.40
N GLN A 63 -6.44 -15.14 -12.96
CA GLN A 63 -7.41 -14.05 -12.85
C GLN A 63 -7.79 -13.76 -11.38
N ASN A 64 -7.96 -14.81 -10.57
CA ASN A 64 -8.29 -14.67 -9.15
C ASN A 64 -7.11 -14.09 -8.34
N ILE A 65 -5.89 -14.50 -8.66
CA ILE A 65 -4.66 -13.93 -8.08
C ILE A 65 -4.54 -12.44 -8.44
N CYS A 66 -4.70 -12.08 -9.72
CA CYS A 66 -4.68 -10.69 -10.17
C CYS A 66 -5.73 -9.84 -9.46
N ARG A 67 -6.96 -10.34 -9.30
CA ARG A 67 -8.01 -9.66 -8.55
C ARG A 67 -7.60 -9.43 -7.09
N SER A 68 -7.00 -10.44 -6.45
CA SER A 68 -6.52 -10.34 -5.06
C SER A 68 -5.42 -9.29 -4.91
N ILE A 69 -4.51 -9.21 -5.88
CA ILE A 69 -3.46 -8.18 -5.94
C ILE A 69 -4.09 -6.79 -6.11
N SER A 70 -5.06 -6.62 -7.02
CA SER A 70 -5.75 -5.34 -7.20
C SER A 70 -6.46 -4.86 -5.94
N VAL A 71 -7.11 -5.77 -5.20
CA VAL A 71 -7.74 -5.44 -3.91
C VAL A 71 -6.69 -5.02 -2.88
N ALA A 72 -5.58 -5.77 -2.77
CA ALA A 72 -4.51 -5.42 -1.84
C ALA A 72 -3.84 -4.07 -2.21
N VAL A 73 -3.66 -3.76 -3.49
CA VAL A 73 -3.19 -2.45 -3.96
C VAL A 73 -4.15 -1.36 -3.49
N GLN A 74 -5.46 -1.56 -3.72
CA GLN A 74 -6.48 -0.61 -3.31
C GLN A 74 -6.45 -0.39 -1.79
N GLU A 75 -6.40 -1.45 -0.99
CA GLU A 75 -6.29 -1.36 0.47
C GLU A 75 -5.02 -0.62 0.92
N ASN A 76 -3.89 -0.83 0.23
CA ASN A 76 -2.65 -0.13 0.53
C ASN A 76 -2.78 1.38 0.23
N CYS A 77 -3.41 1.76 -0.89
CA CYS A 77 -3.73 3.16 -1.17
C CYS A 77 -4.56 3.80 -0.06
N VAL A 78 -5.59 3.08 0.45
CA VAL A 78 -6.41 3.56 1.57
C VAL A 78 -5.55 3.78 2.82
N LYS A 79 -4.71 2.81 3.18
CA LYS A 79 -3.81 2.90 4.34
C LYS A 79 -2.81 4.06 4.23
N GLN A 80 -2.37 4.37 3.01
CA GLN A 80 -1.47 5.49 2.72
C GLN A 80 -2.17 6.85 2.68
N GLY A 81 -3.49 6.91 2.92
CA GLY A 81 -4.26 8.15 2.84
C GLY A 81 -4.35 8.73 1.43
N GLN A 82 -4.07 7.93 0.39
CA GLN A 82 -4.25 8.34 -1.00
C GLN A 82 -5.76 8.51 -1.25
N ALA A 83 -6.13 9.65 -1.85
CA ALA A 83 -7.52 10.04 -2.04
C ALA A 83 -8.31 8.94 -2.77
N HIS A 84 -9.37 8.45 -2.13
CA HIS A 84 -10.44 7.76 -2.84
C HIS A 84 -10.93 8.70 -3.93
N ARG A 85 -11.07 8.18 -5.16
CA ARG A 85 -11.76 8.85 -6.28
C ARG A 85 -12.87 9.73 -5.72
N ALA A 86 -12.79 11.04 -5.97
CA ALA A 86 -13.76 12.00 -5.47
C ALA A 86 -15.16 11.44 -5.76
N LEU A 87 -15.96 11.26 -4.71
CA LEU A 87 -17.38 10.95 -4.88
C LEU A 87 -17.93 12.04 -5.79
N PRO A 88 -18.69 11.71 -6.86
CA PRO A 88 -19.37 12.74 -7.61
C PRO A 88 -20.28 13.44 -6.60
N PHE A 89 -19.89 14.67 -6.23
CA PHE A 89 -20.74 15.54 -5.46
C PHE A 89 -21.96 15.76 -6.34
N PHE A 90 -23.04 15.02 -6.07
CA PHE A 90 -24.35 15.41 -6.54
C PHE A 90 -24.64 16.74 -5.85
N SER A 91 -24.39 17.83 -6.59
CA SER A 91 -24.97 19.12 -6.24
C SER A 91 -26.47 18.95 -6.43
N ILE A 92 -27.18 18.78 -5.32
CA ILE A 92 -28.62 18.98 -5.27
C ILE A 92 -28.79 20.50 -5.20
N ASP A 93 -29.10 21.10 -6.35
CA ASP A 93 -29.90 22.32 -6.44
C ASP A 93 -31.37 21.98 -6.13
#